data_AF-A0A7Z9C5A4-F1
#
_entry.id   AF-A0A7Z9C5A4-F1
#
_cell.length_a   1.000
_cell.length_b   1.000
_cell.length_c   1.000
_cell.angle_alpha   90.00
_cell.angle_beta   90.00
_cell.angle_gamma   90.00
#
_symmetry.space_group_name_H-M   'P 1'
#
loop_
_entity.id
_entity.type
_entity.pdbx_description
1 polymer ?
#
loop_
_entity_poly.entity_id
_entity_poly.type
_entity_poly.pdbx_seq_one_letter_code
_entity_poly.pdbx_strand_id
1 'polypeptide(L)'
;MSILDRIHAQGGDIIRSEWRFTLKRGRLSAEALAWLKLRMHWFSACCEVWPDYVNWLERAAICEFDGGMSRSDAERAAYAEFARC
;
A
#
# COMPACT_ATOMS: atom_id res chain seq x y z
N MET A 1 0.27 19.32 -2.25
CA MET A 1 -1.01 18.59 -2.20
C MET A 1 -0.71 17.14 -2.47
N SER A 2 -1.04 16.26 -1.53
CA SER A 2 -0.70 14.84 -1.59
C SER A 2 -1.59 14.10 -2.60
N ILE A 3 -1.24 12.86 -2.97
CA ILE A 3 -2.10 12.04 -3.83
C ILE A 3 -3.41 11.70 -3.09
N LEU A 4 -3.34 11.40 -1.79
CA LEU A 4 -4.51 11.19 -0.95
C LEU A 4 -5.43 12.41 -0.90
N ASP A 5 -4.90 13.63 -0.72
CA ASP A 5 -5.71 14.86 -0.75
C ASP A 5 -6.52 14.95 -2.05
N ARG A 6 -5.89 14.63 -3.19
CA ARG A 6 -6.54 14.65 -4.51
C ARG A 6 -7.61 13.57 -4.64
N ILE A 7 -7.40 12.40 -4.04
CA ILE A 7 -8.38 11.32 -4.00
C ILE A 7 -9.57 11.70 -3.10
N HIS A 8 -9.31 12.23 -1.90
CA HIS A 8 -10.32 12.68 -0.94
C HIS A 8 -11.15 13.84 -1.47
N ALA A 9 -10.55 14.78 -2.20
CA ALA A 9 -11.25 15.88 -2.87
C ALA A 9 -12.32 15.38 -3.87
N GLN A 10 -12.16 14.18 -4.43
CA GLN A 10 -13.12 13.54 -5.32
C GLN A 10 -14.06 12.56 -4.58
N GLY A 11 -14.00 12.52 -3.25
CA GLY A 11 -14.74 11.56 -2.41
C GLY A 11 -14.29 10.11 -2.60
N GLY A 12 -13.10 9.88 -3.19
CA GLY A 12 -12.44 8.58 -3.17
C GLY A 12 -11.68 8.39 -1.86
N ASP A 13 -11.16 7.19 -1.64
CA ASP A 13 -10.29 6.88 -0.50
C ASP A 13 -9.43 5.64 -0.78
N ILE A 14 -8.33 5.45 -0.06
CA ILE A 14 -7.56 4.21 -0.08
C ILE A 14 -7.71 3.54 1.29
N ILE A 15 -8.43 2.42 1.29
CA ILE A 15 -8.67 1.63 2.49
C ILE A 15 -7.52 0.65 2.65
N ARG A 16 -6.83 0.74 3.78
CA ARG A 16 -5.83 -0.25 4.17
C ARG A 16 -6.44 -1.32 5.06
N SER A 17 -6.20 -2.58 4.71
CA SER A 17 -6.47 -3.75 5.55
C SER A 17 -5.17 -4.54 5.66
N GLU A 18 -4.52 -4.44 6.81
CA GLU A 18 -3.17 -4.97 7.02
C GLU A 18 -2.13 -4.35 6.05
N TRP A 19 -1.47 -5.18 5.23
CA TRP A 19 -0.57 -4.73 4.14
C TRP A 19 -1.26 -4.62 2.79
N ARG A 20 -2.58 -4.84 2.72
CA ARG A 20 -3.37 -4.75 1.50
C ARG A 20 -4.04 -3.38 1.40
N PHE A 21 -4.11 -2.86 0.18
CA PHE A 21 -4.72 -1.57 -0.12
C PHE A 21 -5.85 -1.76 -1.13
N THR A 22 -6.99 -1.12 -0.88
CA THR A 22 -8.15 -1.12 -1.77
C THR A 22 -8.57 0.30 -2.07
N LEU A 23 -8.74 0.63 -3.35
CA LEU A 23 -9.22 1.94 -3.77
C LEU A 23 -10.76 2.00 -3.73
N LYS A 24 -11.29 2.89 -2.91
CA LYS A 24 -12.67 3.37 -3.02
C LYS A 24 -12.71 4.50 -4.04
N ARG A 25 -13.34 4.24 -5.19
CA ARG A 25 -13.30 5.15 -6.35
C ARG A 25 -13.89 6.54 -6.12
N GLY A 26 -15.01 6.66 -5.38
CA GLY A 26 -15.74 7.92 -5.30
C GLY A 26 -16.13 8.47 -6.68
N ARG A 27 -15.86 9.76 -6.92
CA ARG A 27 -16.10 10.46 -8.20
C ARG A 27 -14.86 10.54 -9.11
N LEU A 28 -13.83 9.71 -8.87
CA LEU A 28 -12.65 9.67 -9.74
C LEU A 28 -13.04 9.31 -11.19
N SER A 29 -12.58 10.15 -12.13
CA SER A 29 -12.74 9.93 -13.57
C SER A 29 -11.96 8.69 -14.02
N ALA A 30 -12.29 8.16 -15.20
CA ALA A 30 -11.55 7.04 -15.77
C ALA A 30 -10.07 7.37 -16.00
N GLU A 31 -9.77 8.62 -16.41
CA GLU A 31 -8.41 9.12 -16.58
C GLU A 31 -7.66 9.19 -15.25
N ALA A 32 -8.29 9.72 -14.19
CA ALA A 32 -7.69 9.77 -12.86
C ALA A 32 -7.39 8.36 -12.32
N LEU A 33 -8.27 7.40 -12.59
CA LEU A 33 -8.04 5.99 -12.26
C LEU A 33 -6.89 5.39 -13.07
N ALA A 34 -6.81 5.68 -14.37
CA ALA A 34 -5.72 5.20 -15.21
C ALA A 34 -4.36 5.76 -14.74
N TRP A 35 -4.33 7.06 -14.41
CA TRP A 35 -3.17 7.71 -13.81
C TRP A 35 -2.80 7.08 -12.47
N LEU A 36 -3.77 6.86 -11.56
CA LEU A 36 -3.51 6.26 -10.25
C LEU A 36 -3.05 4.80 -10.34
N LYS A 37 -3.52 4.04 -11.35
CA LYS A 37 -3.10 2.65 -11.60
C LYS A 37 -1.67 2.52 -12.11
N LEU A 38 -1.01 3.60 -12.51
CA LEU A 38 0.42 3.56 -12.81
C LEU A 38 1.19 3.17 -11.54
N ARG A 39 2.11 2.21 -11.66
CA ARG A 39 2.85 1.60 -10.53
C ARG A 39 3.45 2.65 -9.59
N MET A 40 4.04 3.70 -10.15
CA MET A 40 4.65 4.78 -9.37
C MET A 40 3.63 5.54 -8.52
N HIS A 41 2.48 5.93 -9.10
CA HIS A 41 1.46 6.71 -8.39
C HIS A 41 0.72 5.88 -7.36
N TRP A 42 0.39 4.62 -7.67
CA TRP A 42 -0.18 3.71 -6.68
C TRP A 42 0.77 3.48 -5.51
N PHE A 43 2.05 3.26 -5.79
CA PHE A 43 3.07 3.07 -4.76
C PHE A 43 3.19 4.31 -3.86
N SER A 44 3.33 5.51 -4.44
CA SER A 44 3.36 6.76 -3.68
C SER A 44 2.11 6.94 -2.82
N ALA A 45 0.93 6.65 -3.36
CA ALA A 45 -0.32 6.73 -2.60
C ALA A 45 -0.36 5.72 -1.44
N CYS A 46 0.13 4.49 -1.62
CA CYS A 46 0.22 3.50 -0.54
C CYS A 46 1.19 3.95 0.56
N CYS A 47 2.32 4.57 0.21
CA CYS A 47 3.27 5.13 1.19
C CYS A 47 2.69 6.32 1.95
N GLU A 48 1.82 7.12 1.33
CA GLU A 48 1.08 8.17 2.05
C GLU A 48 0.07 7.57 3.06
N VAL A 49 -0.58 6.44 2.73
CA VAL A 49 -1.52 5.74 3.62
C VAL A 49 -0.81 5.02 4.76
N TRP A 50 0.33 4.39 4.48
CA TRP A 50 1.13 3.67 5.45
C TRP A 50 2.60 4.04 5.29
N PRO A 51 3.11 4.97 6.11
CA PRO A 51 4.49 5.45 6.01
C PRO A 51 5.55 4.34 6.09
N ASP A 52 5.29 3.28 6.86
CA ASP A 52 6.20 2.14 7.00
C ASP A 52 6.10 1.10 5.88
N TYR A 53 5.28 1.34 4.84
CA TYR A 53 5.04 0.35 3.79
C TYR A 53 6.35 -0.10 3.10
N VAL A 54 7.31 0.82 2.92
CA VAL A 54 8.62 0.49 2.33
C VAL A 54 9.44 -0.41 3.26
N ASN A 55 9.51 -0.09 4.54
CA ASN A 55 10.24 -0.87 5.54
C ASN A 55 9.60 -2.27 5.70
N TRP A 56 8.27 -2.34 5.66
CA TRP A 56 7.55 -3.61 5.66
C TRP A 56 7.85 -4.44 4.40
N LEU A 57 7.88 -3.83 3.20
CA LEU A 57 8.22 -4.52 1.95
C LEU A 57 9.63 -5.12 2.00
N GLU A 58 10.59 -4.35 2.51
CA GLU A 58 11.96 -4.81 2.72
C GLU A 58 11.98 -5.98 3.71
N ARG A 59 11.30 -5.85 4.85
CA ARG A 59 11.25 -6.93 5.84
C ARG A 59 10.61 -8.21 5.29
N ALA A 60 9.52 -8.08 4.53
CA ALA A 60 8.87 -9.19 3.85
C ALA A 60 9.83 -9.85 2.84
N ALA A 61 10.61 -9.07 2.10
CA ALA A 61 11.63 -9.62 1.20
C ALA A 61 12.72 -10.39 1.96
N ILE A 62 13.23 -9.84 3.08
CA ILE A 62 14.22 -10.53 3.92
C ILE A 62 13.65 -11.85 4.46
N CYS A 63 12.41 -11.87 4.96
CA CYS A 63 11.77 -13.09 5.43
C CYS A 63 11.60 -14.15 4.32
N GLU A 64 11.33 -13.73 3.09
CA GLU A 64 11.21 -14.60 1.91
C GLU A 64 12.57 -15.18 1.50
N PHE A 65 13.56 -14.32 1.24
CA PHE A 65 14.85 -14.73 0.68
C PHE A 65 15.80 -15.32 1.73
N ASP A 66 16.02 -14.60 2.83
CA ASP A 66 16.97 -15.02 3.86
C ASP A 66 16.31 -15.98 4.86
N GLY A 67 15.03 -15.78 5.14
CA GLY A 67 14.23 -16.63 6.04
C GLY A 67 13.68 -17.90 5.39
N GLY A 68 13.77 -18.04 4.06
CA GLY A 68 13.29 -19.21 3.31
C GLY A 68 11.77 -19.42 3.39
N MET A 69 11.00 -18.39 3.74
CA MET A 69 9.55 -18.47 3.88
C MET A 69 8.87 -18.40 2.51
N SER A 70 7.65 -18.96 2.40
CA SER A 70 6.79 -18.65 1.26
C SER A 70 6.45 -17.14 1.27
N ARG A 71 6.22 -16.55 0.09
CA ARG A 71 5.84 -15.13 -0.02
C ARG A 71 4.70 -14.74 0.93
N SER A 72 3.66 -15.55 1.04
CA SER A 72 2.52 -15.27 1.93
C SER A 72 2.87 -15.39 3.42
N ASP A 73 3.77 -16.31 3.78
CA ASP A 73 4.25 -16.42 5.16
C ASP A 73 5.17 -15.25 5.53
N ALA A 74 6.04 -14.85 4.61
CA ALA A 74 6.96 -13.74 4.78
C ALA A 74 6.22 -12.41 4.99
N GLU A 75 5.20 -12.13 4.17
CA GLU A 75 4.36 -10.94 4.32
C GLU A 75 3.62 -10.90 5.66
N ARG A 76 3.08 -12.04 6.11
CA ARG A 76 2.43 -12.19 7.42
C ARG A 76 3.42 -11.97 8.57
N ALA A 77 4.59 -12.60 8.50
CA ALA A 77 5.62 -12.49 9.52
C ALA A 77 6.11 -11.04 9.65
N ALA A 78 6.42 -10.39 8.52
CA ALA A 78 6.79 -8.99 8.48
C ALA A 78 5.68 -8.10 9.06
N TYR A 79 4.42 -8.31 8.69
CA TYR A 79 3.33 -7.50 9.24
C TYR A 79 3.16 -7.68 10.75
N ALA A 80 3.30 -8.92 11.25
CA ALA A 80 3.20 -9.20 12.68
C ALA A 80 4.28 -8.49 13.50
N GLU A 81 5.47 -8.22 12.92
CA GLU A 81 6.50 -7.40 13.56
C GLU A 81 6.07 -5.93 13.67
N PHE A 82 5.52 -5.36 12.59
CA PHE A 82 5.07 -3.96 12.56
C PHE A 82 3.79 -3.72 13.38
N ALA A 83 2.90 -4.72 13.48
CA ALA A 83 1.65 -4.60 14.24
C ALA A 83 1.83 -4.68 15.77
N ARG A 84 3.03 -5.03 16.24
CA ARG A 84 3.38 -5.13 17.67
C ARG A 84 4.02 -3.85 18.24
N CYS A 85 4.35 -2.89 17.39
CA CYS A 85 4.88 -1.57 17.76
C CYS A 85 3.76 -0.53 17.83
#